data_AF-A0A7V9KYC2-F1
#
_entry.id   AF-A0A7V9KYC2-F1
#
_cell.length_a   1.000
_cell.length_b   1.000
_cell.length_c   1.000
_cell.angle_alpha   90.00
_cell.angle_beta   90.00
_cell.angle_gamma   90.00
#
_symmetry.space_group_name_H-M   'P 1'
#
loop_
_entity.id
_entity.type
_entity.pdbx_description
1 polymer ?
#
loop_
_entity_poly.entity_id
_entity_poly.type
_entity_poly.pdbx_seq_one_letter_code
_entity_poly.pdbx_strand_id
1 'polypeptide(L)'
;MALPLESVPNISEGRDEAALDGLREALSSPARLLDVHIDTDHHRSVYTLVGTGDELVETLVAGIGRAVELIDLREHVGAHPRVGAADVVPLVPLTPEDEPAARKAALALADRVAAELELPVFFYGRLTDDRREPAFFRRGGPEKLQQRIDAGELKPDRGPKQLHPTAGGVVLGVRRPLIAFNVNLHSNDVEIARAIAQVVRERDGGFPGVRALGLDLPHAGVVQVSMNVTDWEAAALHEIVAKIVLEAEARGVEVVGSELVGLMPAGAAVAAAGSILRIEGFDAERVLELRLLEEQSG
;
A
#
# COMPACT_ATOMS: atom_id res chain seq x y z
N MET A 1 25.79 -4.26 -5.04
CA MET A 1 25.35 -2.96 -4.49
C MET A 1 24.30 -3.26 -3.43
N ALA A 2 24.35 -2.65 -2.24
CA ALA A 2 23.29 -2.86 -1.25
C ALA A 2 21.96 -2.30 -1.81
N LEU A 3 20.89 -3.07 -1.72
CA LEU A 3 19.57 -2.61 -2.15
C LEU A 3 19.08 -1.51 -1.20
N PRO A 4 18.44 -0.43 -1.71
CA PRO A 4 17.87 0.59 -0.86
C PRO A 4 16.66 0.04 -0.09
N LEU A 5 16.24 0.77 0.94
CA LEU A 5 14.91 0.58 1.50
C LEU A 5 13.88 1.18 0.55
N GLU A 6 12.67 0.63 0.55
CA GLU A 6 11.50 1.21 -0.11
C GLU A 6 10.60 1.88 0.94
N SER A 7 9.91 2.95 0.56
CA SER A 7 8.72 3.43 1.25
C SER A 7 7.59 3.66 0.27
N VAL A 8 6.36 3.36 0.70
CA VAL A 8 5.17 3.45 -0.16
C VAL A 8 4.06 4.26 0.52
N PRO A 9 4.27 5.55 0.85
CA PRO A 9 3.27 6.34 1.56
C PRO A 9 1.97 6.46 0.77
N ASN A 10 0.85 6.24 1.46
CA ASN A 10 -0.51 6.38 0.97
C ASN A 10 -1.05 7.72 1.46
N ILE A 11 -1.38 8.62 0.53
CA ILE A 11 -1.86 9.97 0.83
C ILE A 11 -3.32 10.09 0.41
N SER A 12 -4.15 10.70 1.25
CA SER A 12 -5.60 10.89 1.05
C SER A 12 -5.87 12.09 0.13
N GLU A 13 -5.28 12.09 -1.06
CA GLU A 13 -5.49 13.07 -2.13
C GLU A 13 -5.32 12.37 -3.48
N GLY A 14 -6.21 12.62 -4.43
CA GLY A 14 -6.18 11.98 -5.75
C GLY A 14 -6.95 12.73 -6.84
N ARG A 15 -7.23 14.02 -6.63
CA ARG A 15 -8.08 14.87 -7.46
C ARG A 15 -7.52 16.28 -7.66
N ASP A 16 -6.97 16.91 -6.62
CA ASP A 16 -6.38 18.24 -6.71
C ASP A 16 -4.95 18.16 -7.25
N GLU A 17 -4.78 18.52 -8.52
CA GLU A 17 -3.47 18.52 -9.20
C GLU A 17 -2.44 19.42 -8.52
N ALA A 18 -2.84 20.58 -7.98
CA ALA A 18 -1.90 21.47 -7.31
C ALA A 18 -1.39 20.86 -6.00
N ALA A 19 -2.28 20.16 -5.28
CA ALA A 19 -1.90 19.41 -4.09
C ALA A 19 -0.98 18.22 -4.44
N LEU A 20 -1.31 17.48 -5.50
CA LEU A 20 -0.53 16.35 -6.00
C LEU A 20 0.87 16.78 -6.45
N ASP A 21 1.01 17.91 -7.14
CA ASP A 21 2.30 18.46 -7.54
C ASP A 21 3.15 18.87 -6.33
N GLY A 22 2.54 19.53 -5.35
CA GLY A 22 3.23 19.88 -4.10
C GLY A 22 3.72 18.65 -3.33
N LEU A 23 2.94 17.56 -3.34
CA LEU A 23 3.33 16.28 -2.75
C LEU A 23 4.45 15.60 -3.54
N ARG A 24 4.39 15.60 -4.88
CA ARG A 24 5.46 15.07 -5.73
C ARG A 24 6.79 15.76 -5.42
N GLU A 25 6.79 17.08 -5.35
CA GLU A 25 7.99 17.86 -5.03
C GLU A 25 8.55 17.49 -3.65
N ALA A 26 7.71 17.49 -2.61
CA ALA A 26 8.13 17.17 -1.25
C ALA A 26 8.64 15.73 -1.08
N LEU A 27 8.14 14.80 -1.91
CA LEU A 27 8.48 13.38 -1.87
C LEU A 27 9.62 12.98 -2.85
N SER A 28 10.26 13.93 -3.53
CA SER A 28 11.27 13.64 -4.57
C SER A 28 12.72 13.76 -4.13
N SER A 29 13.01 14.22 -2.90
CA SER A 29 14.37 14.43 -2.41
C SER A 29 14.42 14.47 -0.87
N PRO A 30 15.51 14.02 -0.21
CA PRO A 30 16.69 13.36 -0.78
C PRO A 30 16.48 11.90 -1.23
N ALA A 31 15.41 11.22 -0.81
CA ALA A 31 15.04 9.93 -1.38
C ALA A 31 14.58 10.05 -2.84
N ARG A 32 14.64 8.97 -3.60
CA ARG A 32 14.22 8.94 -5.00
C ARG A 32 12.77 8.51 -5.14
N LEU A 33 11.96 9.36 -5.75
CA LEU A 33 10.61 9.00 -6.19
C LEU A 33 10.68 8.18 -7.48
N LEU A 34 10.18 6.95 -7.44
CA LEU A 34 10.16 6.02 -8.58
C LEU A 34 8.82 5.99 -9.30
N ASP A 35 7.72 6.10 -8.56
CA ASP A 35 6.37 5.99 -9.12
C ASP A 35 5.36 6.81 -8.31
N VAL A 36 4.33 7.31 -8.99
CA VAL A 36 3.17 7.97 -8.39
C VAL A 36 1.92 7.40 -9.03
N HIS A 37 1.16 6.65 -8.25
CA HIS A 37 -0.13 6.13 -8.66
C HIS A 37 -1.24 6.99 -8.04
N ILE A 38 -2.16 7.48 -8.88
CA ILE A 38 -3.29 8.34 -8.48
C ILE A 38 -4.59 7.64 -8.80
N ASP A 39 -5.47 7.58 -7.82
CA ASP A 39 -6.77 6.97 -7.92
C ASP A 39 -7.87 7.98 -7.55
N THR A 40 -8.58 8.45 -8.57
CA THR A 40 -9.63 9.47 -8.46
C THR A 40 -10.89 8.95 -7.78
N ASP A 41 -11.28 7.69 -8.01
CA ASP A 41 -12.45 7.07 -7.38
C ASP A 41 -12.20 6.85 -5.88
N HIS A 42 -11.02 6.34 -5.54
CA HIS A 42 -10.59 6.14 -4.15
C HIS A 42 -10.16 7.43 -3.46
N HIS A 43 -9.98 8.52 -4.22
CA HIS A 43 -9.48 9.82 -3.76
C HIS A 43 -8.18 9.69 -2.96
N ARG A 44 -7.23 8.96 -3.53
CA ARG A 44 -5.97 8.58 -2.89
C ARG A 44 -4.84 8.58 -3.91
N SER A 45 -3.63 8.84 -3.43
CA SER A 45 -2.39 8.67 -4.18
C SER A 45 -1.40 7.80 -3.40
N VAL A 46 -0.51 7.16 -4.14
CA VAL A 46 0.52 6.28 -3.62
C VAL A 46 1.83 6.67 -4.27
N TYR A 47 2.83 6.95 -3.45
CA TYR A 47 4.16 7.30 -3.92
C TYR A 47 5.10 6.15 -3.61
N THR A 48 5.93 5.74 -4.56
CA THR A 48 6.93 4.70 -4.35
C THR A 48 8.31 5.35 -4.28
N LEU A 49 8.94 5.31 -3.11
CA LEU A 49 10.22 5.93 -2.82
C LEU A 49 11.28 4.87 -2.57
N VAL A 50 12.53 5.16 -2.95
CA VAL A 50 13.68 4.37 -2.53
C VAL A 50 14.81 5.26 -2.02
N GLY A 51 15.53 4.77 -1.02
CA GLY A 51 16.69 5.47 -0.47
C GLY A 51 17.31 4.73 0.71
N THR A 52 18.35 5.32 1.28
CA THR A 52 18.82 4.94 2.62
C THR A 52 17.76 5.28 3.68
N GLY A 53 17.89 4.71 4.87
CA GLY A 53 16.97 5.00 5.98
C GLY A 53 16.88 6.49 6.31
N ASP A 54 18.01 7.19 6.30
CA ASP A 54 18.06 8.62 6.63
C ASP A 54 17.43 9.47 5.51
N GLU A 55 17.72 9.17 4.24
CA GLU A 55 17.11 9.86 3.09
C GLU A 55 15.59 9.69 3.09
N LEU A 56 15.09 8.48 3.34
CA LEU A 56 13.66 8.20 3.43
C LEU A 56 13.02 8.95 4.61
N VAL A 57 13.67 9.00 5.77
CA VAL A 57 13.13 9.73 6.93
C VAL A 57 12.97 11.21 6.60
N GLU A 58 13.98 11.86 6.03
CA GLU A 58 13.90 13.28 5.65
C GLU A 58 12.77 13.54 4.64
N THR A 59 12.72 12.75 3.56
CA THR A 59 11.69 12.90 2.51
C THR A 59 10.29 12.63 3.05
N LEU A 60 10.12 11.62 3.89
CA LEU A 60 8.80 11.26 4.43
C LEU A 60 8.31 12.30 5.45
N VAL A 61 9.16 12.87 6.29
CA VAL A 61 8.76 13.98 7.19
C VAL A 61 8.28 15.17 6.36
N ALA A 62 9.03 15.57 5.32
CA ALA A 62 8.65 16.66 4.44
C ALA A 62 7.32 16.38 3.71
N GLY A 63 7.16 15.18 3.15
CA GLY A 63 5.92 14.79 2.47
C GLY A 63 4.71 14.70 3.38
N ILE A 64 4.86 14.17 4.61
CA ILE A 64 3.77 14.13 5.60
C ILE A 64 3.41 15.56 6.01
N GLY A 65 4.40 16.41 6.29
CA GLY A 65 4.16 17.83 6.60
C GLY A 65 3.41 18.54 5.47
N ARG A 66 3.81 18.29 4.22
CA ARG A 66 3.14 18.85 3.05
C ARG A 66 1.70 18.35 2.90
N ALA A 67 1.43 17.08 3.20
CA ALA A 67 0.08 16.53 3.23
C ALA A 67 -0.79 17.22 4.31
N VAL A 68 -0.23 17.52 5.49
CA VAL A 68 -0.94 18.24 6.57
C VAL A 68 -1.35 19.65 6.13
N GLU A 69 -0.50 20.35 5.36
CA GLU A 69 -0.79 21.69 4.87
C GLU A 69 -1.89 21.73 3.80
N LEU A 70 -1.94 20.70 2.96
CA LEU A 70 -2.76 20.70 1.74
C LEU A 70 -4.11 20.02 1.89
N ILE A 71 -4.24 19.07 2.82
CA ILE A 71 -5.39 18.16 2.87
C ILE A 71 -6.22 18.42 4.12
N ASP A 72 -7.53 18.58 3.92
CA ASP A 72 -8.52 18.60 5.00
C ASP A 72 -9.43 17.37 4.94
N LEU A 73 -9.22 16.42 5.85
CA LEU A 73 -10.00 15.19 5.94
C LEU A 73 -11.49 15.41 6.23
N ARG A 74 -11.85 16.59 6.75
CA ARG A 74 -13.27 16.94 7.02
C ARG A 74 -14.05 17.12 5.72
N GLU A 75 -13.36 17.48 4.64
CA GLU A 75 -13.92 17.67 3.31
C GLU A 75 -13.59 16.48 2.38
N HIS A 76 -12.69 15.58 2.79
CA HIS A 76 -12.26 14.43 2.01
C HIS A 76 -13.33 13.33 1.95
N VAL A 77 -13.76 12.99 0.73
CA VAL A 77 -14.64 11.85 0.43
C VAL A 77 -14.02 10.98 -0.65
N GLY A 78 -13.80 9.70 -0.35
CA GLY A 78 -13.27 8.68 -1.26
C GLY A 78 -13.69 7.27 -0.86
N ALA A 79 -13.67 6.33 -1.81
CA ALA A 79 -14.08 4.95 -1.58
C ALA A 79 -13.13 4.18 -0.63
N HIS A 80 -11.87 4.62 -0.51
CA HIS A 80 -10.86 3.93 0.27
C HIS A 80 -10.91 4.33 1.77
N PRO A 81 -10.95 3.37 2.72
CA PRO A 81 -10.87 3.68 4.15
C PRO A 81 -9.56 4.40 4.52
N ARG A 82 -9.65 5.45 5.33
CA ARG A 82 -8.53 6.29 5.77
C ARG A 82 -8.75 6.86 7.17
N VAL A 83 -7.66 7.18 7.86
CA VAL A 83 -7.60 7.87 9.16
C VAL A 83 -6.64 9.07 9.16
N GLY A 84 -5.85 9.26 8.10
CA GLY A 84 -4.87 10.34 7.99
C GLY A 84 -4.78 10.98 6.61
N ALA A 85 -4.32 12.24 6.56
CA ALA A 85 -3.93 12.91 5.32
C ALA A 85 -2.76 12.16 4.68
N ALA A 86 -1.70 11.91 5.45
CA ALA A 86 -0.77 10.81 5.20
C ALA A 86 -1.25 9.58 5.99
N ASP A 87 -1.94 8.67 5.33
CA ASP A 87 -2.72 7.61 5.97
C ASP A 87 -1.85 6.43 6.43
N VAL A 88 -1.15 5.79 5.51
CA VAL A 88 -0.25 4.66 5.80
C VAL A 88 1.13 4.94 5.23
N VAL A 89 2.16 4.86 6.07
CA VAL A 89 3.55 5.12 5.69
C VAL A 89 4.42 3.91 6.07
N PRO A 90 4.65 2.97 5.15
CA PRO A 90 5.49 1.80 5.40
C PRO A 90 6.96 2.09 5.12
N LEU A 91 7.85 1.48 5.90
CA LEU A 91 9.24 1.23 5.52
C LEU A 91 9.35 -0.26 5.14
N VAL A 92 9.91 -0.52 3.97
CA VAL A 92 9.90 -1.84 3.34
C VAL A 92 11.35 -2.24 3.03
N PRO A 93 11.92 -3.20 3.79
CA PRO A 93 13.18 -3.81 3.41
C PRO A 93 12.96 -4.72 2.19
N LEU A 94 13.78 -4.54 1.15
CA LEU A 94 13.71 -5.36 -0.06
C LEU A 94 14.28 -6.76 0.15
N THR A 95 15.20 -6.91 1.11
CA THR A 95 15.74 -8.18 1.57
C THR A 95 15.43 -8.39 3.06
N PRO A 96 15.28 -9.64 3.55
CA PRO A 96 15.06 -9.89 4.98
C PRO A 96 16.14 -9.30 5.89
N GLU A 97 17.38 -9.22 5.42
CA GLU A 97 18.55 -8.73 6.16
C GLU A 97 18.45 -7.24 6.50
N ASP A 98 17.72 -6.47 5.70
CA ASP A 98 17.55 -5.02 5.86
C ASP A 98 16.42 -4.65 6.85
N GLU A 99 15.68 -5.61 7.40
CA GLU A 99 14.60 -5.33 8.37
C GLU A 99 15.06 -4.50 9.59
N PRO A 100 16.24 -4.74 10.21
CA PRO A 100 16.73 -3.90 11.30
C PRO A 100 16.92 -2.45 10.90
N ALA A 101 17.41 -2.19 9.67
CA ALA A 101 17.57 -0.84 9.14
C ALA A 101 16.21 -0.17 8.90
N ALA A 102 15.25 -0.89 8.32
CA ALA A 102 13.89 -0.40 8.13
C ALA A 102 13.20 -0.05 9.46
N ARG A 103 13.36 -0.88 10.50
CA ARG A 103 12.85 -0.60 11.86
C ARG A 103 13.47 0.65 12.46
N LYS A 104 14.80 0.81 12.35
CA LYS A 104 15.50 1.99 12.84
C LYS A 104 14.96 3.26 12.17
N ALA A 105 14.84 3.25 10.83
CA ALA A 105 14.30 4.38 10.06
C ALA A 105 12.83 4.68 10.44
N ALA A 106 12.00 3.64 10.57
CA ALA A 106 10.59 3.79 10.95
C ALA A 106 10.42 4.41 12.35
N LEU A 107 11.24 4.02 13.33
CA LEU A 107 11.20 4.63 14.66
C LEU A 107 11.67 6.09 14.64
N ALA A 108 12.73 6.41 13.90
CA ALA A 108 13.20 7.78 13.72
C ALA A 108 12.14 8.66 13.05
N LEU A 109 11.49 8.16 11.99
CA LEU A 109 10.38 8.83 11.33
C LEU A 109 9.22 9.09 12.31
N ALA A 110 8.84 8.10 13.10
CA ALA A 110 7.76 8.24 14.07
C ALA A 110 8.03 9.30 15.13
N ASP A 111 9.26 9.35 15.66
CA ASP A 111 9.67 10.33 16.65
C ASP A 111 9.63 11.75 16.05
N ARG A 112 10.11 11.92 14.81
CA ARG A 112 10.08 13.22 14.10
C ARG A 112 8.66 13.66 13.74
N VAL A 113 7.83 12.78 13.19
CA VAL A 113 6.42 13.10 12.88
C VAL A 113 5.66 13.53 14.13
N ALA A 114 5.89 12.86 15.25
CA ALA A 114 5.27 13.22 16.51
C ALA A 114 5.75 14.57 17.08
N ALA A 115 7.05 14.87 16.95
CA ALA A 115 7.66 16.06 17.55
C ALA A 115 7.53 17.31 16.67
N GLU A 116 7.68 17.17 15.35
CA GLU A 116 7.74 18.28 14.39
C GLU A 116 6.37 18.61 13.80
N LEU A 117 5.52 17.59 13.59
CA LEU A 117 4.21 17.76 12.97
C LEU A 117 3.04 17.62 13.96
N GLU A 118 3.34 17.30 15.23
CA GLU A 118 2.37 17.10 16.31
C GLU A 118 1.25 16.09 15.94
N LEU A 119 1.58 15.09 15.12
CA LEU A 119 0.63 14.05 14.71
C LEU A 119 0.71 12.82 15.61
N PRO A 120 -0.43 12.20 15.97
CA PRO A 120 -0.43 10.87 16.55
C PRO A 120 0.03 9.83 15.53
N VAL A 121 0.96 8.97 15.94
CA VAL A 121 1.48 7.87 15.12
C VAL A 121 1.07 6.54 15.72
N PHE A 122 0.56 5.65 14.87
CA PHE A 122 0.15 4.30 15.25
C PHE A 122 1.00 3.26 14.53
N PHE A 123 1.62 2.36 15.28
CA PHE A 123 2.47 1.31 14.75
C PHE A 123 1.66 0.14 14.22
N TYR A 124 2.15 -0.43 13.12
CA TYR A 124 1.57 -1.64 12.54
C TYR A 124 2.65 -2.59 12.01
N GLY A 125 2.22 -3.80 11.67
CA GLY A 125 3.03 -4.79 10.99
C GLY A 125 4.19 -5.21 11.86
N ARG A 126 5.41 -5.18 11.32
CA ARG A 126 6.58 -5.66 12.03
C ARG A 126 6.96 -4.77 13.21
N LEU A 127 6.51 -3.52 13.31
CA LEU A 127 6.77 -2.67 14.49
C LEU A 127 6.02 -3.09 15.76
N THR A 128 5.03 -3.97 15.63
CA THR A 128 4.19 -4.42 16.74
C THR A 128 4.29 -5.93 16.91
N ASP A 129 4.25 -6.42 18.15
CA ASP A 129 4.31 -7.86 18.45
C ASP A 129 3.09 -8.62 17.90
N ASP A 130 1.91 -7.99 17.93
CA ASP A 130 0.66 -8.57 17.45
C ASP A 130 0.47 -8.48 15.93
N ARG A 131 1.46 -7.92 15.21
CA ARG A 131 1.46 -7.75 13.75
C ARG A 131 0.17 -7.11 13.21
N ARG A 132 -0.44 -6.21 13.99
CA ARG A 132 -1.71 -5.54 13.60
C ARG A 132 -1.59 -4.84 12.26
N GLU A 133 -2.72 -4.68 11.60
CA GLU A 133 -2.77 -4.18 10.23
C GLU A 133 -3.34 -2.77 10.12
N PRO A 134 -3.11 -2.04 9.03
CA PRO A 134 -3.73 -0.72 8.83
C PRO A 134 -5.26 -0.75 8.90
N ALA A 135 -5.88 -1.85 8.45
CA ALA A 135 -7.33 -2.05 8.53
C ALA A 135 -7.88 -2.03 9.97
N PHE A 136 -7.07 -2.37 10.97
CA PHE A 136 -7.44 -2.26 12.39
C PHE A 136 -7.68 -0.81 12.82
N PHE A 137 -6.88 0.12 12.30
CA PHE A 137 -6.98 1.55 12.59
C PHE A 137 -8.05 2.22 11.72
N ARG A 138 -8.11 1.87 10.43
CA ARG A 138 -9.05 2.43 9.45
C ARG A 138 -10.52 2.09 9.71
N ARG A 139 -10.81 1.10 10.56
CA ARG A 139 -12.18 0.63 10.82
C ARG A 139 -13.04 1.74 11.44
N GLY A 140 -13.98 2.25 10.65
CA GLY A 140 -14.93 3.28 11.08
C GLY A 140 -14.40 4.72 10.93
N GLY A 141 -13.25 4.93 10.28
CA GLY A 141 -12.70 6.26 10.00
C GLY A 141 -12.09 6.99 11.21
N PRO A 142 -11.67 8.26 11.01
CA PRO A 142 -11.01 9.08 12.03
C PRO A 142 -11.84 9.23 13.31
N GLU A 143 -13.16 9.43 13.18
CA GLU A 143 -14.05 9.66 14.32
C GLU A 143 -14.10 8.42 15.23
N LYS A 144 -14.21 7.23 14.62
CA LYS A 144 -14.22 5.98 15.39
C LYS A 144 -12.86 5.71 16.01
N LEU A 145 -11.78 6.06 15.32
CA LEU A 145 -10.43 5.95 15.87
C LEU A 145 -10.26 6.85 17.12
N GLN A 146 -10.70 8.12 17.06
CA GLN A 146 -10.66 9.02 18.22
C GLN A 146 -11.47 8.48 19.40
N GLN A 147 -12.69 7.99 19.16
CA GLN A 147 -13.52 7.39 20.21
C GLN A 147 -12.81 6.24 20.94
N ARG A 148 -12.07 5.39 20.20
CA ARG A 148 -11.31 4.28 20.78
C ARG A 148 -10.13 4.77 21.62
N ILE A 149 -9.53 5.90 21.26
CA ILE A 149 -8.48 6.54 22.06
C ILE A 149 -9.06 7.14 23.34
N ASP A 150 -10.17 7.84 23.24
CA ASP A 150 -10.87 8.45 24.39
C ASP A 150 -11.36 7.40 25.38
N ALA A 151 -11.81 6.25 24.87
CA ALA A 151 -12.20 5.09 25.67
C ALA A 151 -11.01 4.32 26.29
N GLY A 152 -9.76 4.68 25.94
CA GLY A 152 -8.55 4.00 26.41
C GLY A 152 -8.32 2.62 25.79
N GLU A 153 -9.09 2.22 24.77
CA GLU A 153 -8.91 0.96 24.04
C GLU A 153 -7.64 0.97 23.19
N LEU A 154 -7.23 2.15 22.74
CA LEU A 154 -6.06 2.36 21.91
C LEU A 154 -5.29 3.60 22.39
N LYS A 155 -3.98 3.58 22.22
CA LYS A 155 -3.12 4.74 22.45
C LYS A 155 -2.19 4.89 21.24
N PRO A 156 -1.93 6.12 20.77
CA PRO A 156 -0.84 6.38 19.84
C PRO A 156 0.50 5.91 20.40
N ASP A 157 1.32 5.31 19.56
CA ASP A 157 2.66 4.83 19.90
C ASP A 157 3.65 5.99 20.05
N ARG A 158 3.44 7.06 19.27
CA ARG A 158 4.11 8.37 19.41
C ARG A 158 3.11 9.50 19.21
N GLY A 159 3.47 10.69 19.71
CA GLY A 159 2.67 11.90 19.52
C GLY A 159 1.51 12.09 20.51
N PRO A 160 0.65 13.09 20.27
CA PRO A 160 -0.48 13.42 21.15
C PRO A 160 -1.56 12.34 21.15
N LYS A 161 -2.48 12.37 22.13
CA LYS A 161 -3.63 11.44 22.19
C LYS A 161 -4.83 11.90 21.35
N GLN A 162 -4.75 13.09 20.76
CA GLN A 162 -5.81 13.65 19.94
C GLN A 162 -5.39 13.56 18.48
N LEU A 163 -6.27 13.06 17.61
CA LEU A 163 -6.12 13.16 16.16
C LEU A 163 -6.08 14.63 15.75
N HIS A 164 -5.21 14.94 14.78
CA HIS A 164 -5.16 16.29 14.21
C HIS A 164 -6.51 16.63 13.54
N PRO A 165 -7.10 17.81 13.78
CA PRO A 165 -8.47 18.11 13.34
C PRO A 165 -8.71 17.96 11.84
N THR A 166 -7.72 18.32 11.02
CA THR A 166 -7.79 18.25 9.55
C THR A 166 -6.99 17.09 8.97
N ALA A 167 -5.96 16.61 9.68
CA ALA A 167 -4.97 15.68 9.12
C ALA A 167 -5.06 14.28 9.72
N GLY A 168 -5.82 14.09 10.80
CA GLY A 168 -6.00 12.80 11.44
C GLY A 168 -4.72 12.30 12.13
N GLY A 169 -4.36 11.04 11.89
CA GLY A 169 -3.15 10.41 12.41
C GLY A 169 -2.46 9.54 11.36
N VAL A 170 -1.20 9.19 11.61
CA VAL A 170 -0.37 8.43 10.65
C VAL A 170 -0.24 6.98 11.12
N VAL A 171 -0.55 6.03 10.23
CA VAL A 171 -0.30 4.61 10.47
C VAL A 171 1.05 4.22 9.89
N LEU A 172 2.04 4.03 10.74
CA LEU A 172 3.44 3.82 10.36
C LEU A 172 3.87 2.40 10.66
N GLY A 173 4.58 1.74 9.75
CA GLY A 173 4.97 0.36 9.97
C GLY A 173 6.18 -0.09 9.18
N VAL A 174 6.60 -1.31 9.51
CA VAL A 174 7.57 -2.06 8.72
C VAL A 174 6.86 -3.30 8.18
N ARG A 175 7.08 -3.64 6.91
CA ARG A 175 6.45 -4.83 6.28
C ARG A 175 7.32 -5.37 5.15
N ARG A 176 7.10 -6.63 4.76
CA ARG A 176 7.67 -7.17 3.51
C ARG A 176 7.10 -6.40 2.30
N PRO A 177 7.77 -6.47 1.13
CA PRO A 177 7.17 -6.05 -0.13
C PRO A 177 5.79 -6.67 -0.32
N LEU A 178 4.87 -5.92 -0.92
CA LEU A 178 3.53 -6.39 -1.23
C LEU A 178 3.15 -5.91 -2.63
N ILE A 179 2.33 -6.69 -3.32
CA ILE A 179 1.80 -6.34 -4.63
C ILE A 179 0.36 -5.89 -4.42
N ALA A 180 0.08 -4.62 -4.70
CA ALA A 180 -1.28 -4.11 -4.76
C ALA A 180 -1.80 -4.28 -6.20
N PHE A 181 -2.75 -5.18 -6.38
CA PHE A 181 -3.21 -5.62 -7.69
C PHE A 181 -4.74 -5.63 -7.72
N ASN A 182 -5.31 -5.08 -8.77
CA ASN A 182 -6.75 -4.97 -8.91
C ASN A 182 -7.20 -5.68 -10.18
N VAL A 183 -8.36 -6.34 -10.13
CA VAL A 183 -8.98 -6.95 -11.31
C VAL A 183 -10.35 -6.31 -11.54
N ASN A 184 -10.53 -5.71 -12.73
CA ASN A 184 -11.73 -4.99 -13.10
C ASN A 184 -12.72 -5.93 -13.79
N LEU A 185 -13.98 -5.89 -13.37
CA LEU A 185 -15.07 -6.72 -13.85
C LEU A 185 -16.10 -5.86 -14.57
N HIS A 186 -16.58 -6.31 -15.72
CA HIS A 186 -17.61 -5.61 -16.51
C HIS A 186 -18.99 -5.79 -15.87
N SER A 187 -19.21 -5.12 -14.74
CA SER A 187 -20.45 -5.15 -13.99
C SER A 187 -20.58 -3.88 -13.16
N ASN A 188 -21.82 -3.51 -12.82
CA ASN A 188 -22.14 -2.49 -11.82
C ASN A 188 -22.62 -3.11 -10.50
N ASP A 189 -22.58 -4.45 -10.39
CA ASP A 189 -22.98 -5.17 -9.19
C ASP A 189 -21.77 -5.46 -8.31
N VAL A 190 -21.59 -4.63 -7.29
CA VAL A 190 -20.49 -4.75 -6.31
C VAL A 190 -20.54 -6.06 -5.53
N GLU A 191 -21.71 -6.71 -5.42
CA GLU A 191 -21.82 -7.99 -4.72
C GLU A 191 -21.09 -9.10 -5.48
N ILE A 192 -20.99 -9.02 -6.81
CA ILE A 192 -20.17 -9.94 -7.62
C ILE A 192 -18.70 -9.80 -7.24
N ALA A 193 -18.18 -8.57 -7.21
CA ALA A 193 -16.80 -8.30 -6.81
C ALA A 193 -16.55 -8.73 -5.35
N ARG A 194 -17.49 -8.49 -4.43
CA ARG A 194 -17.38 -8.90 -3.01
C ARG A 194 -17.36 -10.41 -2.86
N ALA A 195 -18.19 -11.14 -3.62
CA ALA A 195 -18.22 -12.60 -3.62
C ALA A 195 -16.90 -13.17 -4.17
N ILE A 196 -16.37 -12.62 -5.26
CA ILE A 196 -15.09 -13.07 -5.82
C ILE A 196 -13.94 -12.73 -4.87
N ALA A 197 -13.94 -11.54 -4.26
CA ALA A 197 -12.95 -11.15 -3.26
C ALA A 197 -12.94 -12.11 -2.06
N GLN A 198 -14.11 -12.61 -1.61
CA GLN A 198 -14.17 -13.64 -0.57
C GLN A 198 -13.46 -14.94 -0.99
N VAL A 199 -13.64 -15.37 -2.24
CA VAL A 199 -13.04 -16.63 -2.73
C VAL A 199 -11.51 -16.60 -2.70
N VAL A 200 -10.89 -15.46 -3.03
CA VAL A 200 -9.42 -15.35 -3.08
C VAL A 200 -8.79 -14.92 -1.76
N ARG A 201 -9.57 -14.38 -0.82
CA ARG A 201 -9.07 -13.79 0.43
C ARG A 201 -8.71 -14.86 1.47
N GLU A 202 -7.51 -14.75 2.02
CA GLU A 202 -6.94 -15.71 2.98
C GLU A 202 -7.87 -16.00 4.16
N ARG A 203 -8.43 -14.96 4.78
CA ARG A 203 -9.27 -15.10 5.98
C ARG A 203 -10.54 -15.93 5.75
N ASP A 204 -10.96 -16.09 4.50
CA ASP A 204 -12.13 -16.87 4.11
C ASP A 204 -11.74 -18.24 3.49
N GLY A 205 -10.46 -18.64 3.61
CA GLY A 205 -9.93 -19.89 3.07
C GLY A 205 -9.36 -19.80 1.66
N GLY A 206 -9.16 -18.58 1.15
CA GLY A 206 -8.51 -18.33 -0.15
C GLY A 206 -6.99 -18.49 -0.12
N PHE A 207 -6.29 -17.69 -0.91
CA PHE A 207 -4.84 -17.80 -1.07
C PHE A 207 -4.08 -17.23 0.15
N PRO A 208 -2.96 -17.84 0.57
CA PRO A 208 -2.14 -17.33 1.67
C PRO A 208 -1.59 -15.95 1.32
N GLY A 209 -1.60 -15.03 2.29
CA GLY A 209 -1.09 -13.67 2.10
C GLY A 209 -1.96 -12.78 1.21
N VAL A 210 -3.16 -13.20 0.81
CA VAL A 210 -4.07 -12.40 -0.02
C VAL A 210 -5.15 -11.74 0.82
N ARG A 211 -5.20 -10.40 0.75
CA ARG A 211 -6.30 -9.60 1.27
C ARG A 211 -7.06 -9.03 0.09
N ALA A 212 -8.38 -9.18 0.05
CA ALA A 212 -9.17 -8.66 -1.06
C ALA A 212 -10.47 -7.97 -0.60
N LEU A 213 -10.89 -6.97 -1.37
CA LEU A 213 -12.14 -6.22 -1.22
C LEU A 213 -12.84 -6.13 -2.58
N GLY A 214 -14.17 -6.15 -2.57
CA GLY A 214 -14.99 -5.82 -3.73
C GLY A 214 -15.43 -4.36 -3.64
N LEU A 215 -15.07 -3.57 -4.64
CA LEU A 215 -15.24 -2.13 -4.68
C LEU A 215 -16.04 -1.73 -5.93
N ASP A 216 -16.81 -0.66 -5.80
CA ASP A 216 -17.57 -0.06 -6.89
C ASP A 216 -16.81 1.17 -7.40
N LEU A 217 -16.59 1.26 -8.71
CA LEU A 217 -15.86 2.36 -9.36
C LEU A 217 -16.82 3.10 -10.31
N PRO A 218 -17.64 4.01 -9.78
CA PRO A 218 -18.72 4.63 -10.55
C PRO A 218 -18.22 5.49 -11.70
N HIS A 219 -17.03 6.11 -11.59
CA HIS A 219 -16.47 6.89 -12.70
C HIS A 219 -15.97 6.00 -13.84
N ALA A 220 -15.44 4.82 -13.52
CA ALA A 220 -14.99 3.84 -14.51
C ALA A 220 -16.11 2.94 -15.05
N GLY A 221 -17.27 2.89 -14.40
CA GLY A 221 -18.42 2.06 -14.81
C GLY A 221 -18.14 0.55 -14.68
N VAL A 222 -17.31 0.18 -13.71
CA VAL A 222 -16.91 -1.20 -13.42
C VAL A 222 -16.92 -1.46 -11.92
N VAL A 223 -16.93 -2.73 -11.53
CA VAL A 223 -16.63 -3.17 -10.16
C VAL A 223 -15.27 -3.85 -10.13
N GLN A 224 -14.58 -3.75 -9.01
CA GLN A 224 -13.18 -4.13 -8.89
C GLN A 224 -12.98 -5.10 -7.74
N VAL A 225 -12.23 -6.17 -8.01
CA VAL A 225 -11.62 -7.01 -6.96
C VAL A 225 -10.25 -6.41 -6.66
N SER A 226 -10.19 -5.57 -5.64
CA SER A 226 -8.93 -4.96 -5.18
C SER A 226 -8.22 -5.88 -4.20
N MET A 227 -6.93 -6.13 -4.41
CA MET A 227 -6.17 -7.03 -3.55
C MET A 227 -4.78 -6.53 -3.17
N ASN A 228 -4.35 -6.91 -1.97
CA ASN A 228 -2.96 -6.84 -1.53
C ASN A 228 -2.43 -8.28 -1.39
N VAL A 229 -1.40 -8.62 -2.17
CA VAL A 229 -0.68 -9.89 -2.10
C VAL A 229 0.61 -9.66 -1.31
N THR A 230 0.63 -10.10 -0.05
CA THR A 230 1.78 -9.91 0.85
C THR A 230 2.80 -11.04 0.83
N ASP A 231 2.49 -12.14 0.14
CA ASP A 231 3.40 -13.26 -0.09
C ASP A 231 3.16 -13.85 -1.48
N TRP A 232 3.78 -13.22 -2.49
CA TRP A 232 3.61 -13.65 -3.89
C TRP A 232 4.35 -14.94 -4.22
N GLU A 233 5.30 -15.36 -3.37
CA GLU A 233 6.01 -16.63 -3.48
C GLU A 233 5.11 -17.79 -3.03
N ALA A 234 4.33 -17.59 -1.98
CA ALA A 234 3.33 -18.55 -1.51
C ALA A 234 2.03 -18.54 -2.33
N ALA A 235 1.66 -17.39 -2.90
CA ALA A 235 0.46 -17.22 -3.72
C ALA A 235 0.80 -16.48 -5.02
N ALA A 236 1.05 -17.24 -6.08
CA ALA A 236 1.49 -16.67 -7.35
C ALA A 236 0.40 -15.79 -7.98
N LEU A 237 0.78 -14.60 -8.42
CA LEU A 237 -0.17 -13.59 -8.92
C LEU A 237 -1.03 -14.11 -10.10
N HIS A 238 -0.42 -14.87 -11.01
CA HIS A 238 -1.13 -15.44 -12.17
C HIS A 238 -2.16 -16.51 -11.78
N GLU A 239 -1.97 -17.24 -10.68
CA GLU A 239 -2.95 -18.20 -10.18
C GLU A 239 -4.14 -17.50 -9.53
N ILE A 240 -3.89 -16.44 -8.77
CA ILE A 240 -4.95 -15.60 -8.17
C ILE A 240 -5.82 -15.00 -9.28
N VAL A 241 -5.19 -14.41 -10.32
CA VAL A 241 -5.91 -13.83 -11.46
C VAL A 241 -6.69 -14.91 -12.22
N ALA A 242 -6.10 -16.07 -12.49
CA ALA A 242 -6.81 -17.17 -13.14
C ALA A 242 -8.03 -17.62 -12.32
N LYS A 243 -7.92 -17.67 -10.99
CA LYS A 243 -9.06 -17.98 -10.11
C LYS A 243 -10.15 -16.91 -10.20
N ILE A 244 -9.80 -15.63 -10.23
CA ILE A 244 -10.76 -14.53 -10.40
C ILE A 244 -11.49 -14.62 -11.74
N VAL A 245 -10.76 -14.88 -12.84
CA VAL A 245 -11.35 -15.06 -14.17
C VAL A 245 -12.38 -16.19 -14.16
N LEU A 246 -12.03 -17.35 -13.62
CA LEU A 246 -12.96 -18.49 -13.52
C LEU A 246 -14.21 -18.16 -12.69
N GLU A 247 -14.06 -17.45 -11.57
CA GLU A 247 -15.19 -17.05 -10.72
C GLU A 247 -16.07 -15.96 -11.38
N ALA A 248 -15.48 -15.07 -12.16
CA ALA A 248 -16.20 -14.07 -12.95
C ALA A 248 -17.02 -14.73 -14.07
N GLU A 249 -16.39 -15.63 -14.83
CA GLU A 249 -17.05 -16.43 -15.89
C GLU A 249 -18.23 -17.25 -15.33
N ALA A 250 -18.04 -17.90 -14.18
CA ALA A 250 -19.10 -18.65 -13.51
C ALA A 250 -20.31 -17.78 -13.09
N ARG A 251 -20.12 -16.46 -12.98
CA ARG A 251 -21.14 -15.47 -12.67
C ARG A 251 -21.62 -14.69 -13.90
N GLY A 252 -21.17 -15.07 -15.10
CA GLY A 252 -21.54 -14.41 -16.35
C GLY A 252 -20.97 -13.00 -16.51
N VAL A 253 -19.86 -12.69 -15.85
CA VAL A 253 -19.19 -11.39 -15.92
C VAL A 253 -17.82 -11.54 -16.55
N GLU A 254 -17.47 -10.59 -17.42
CA GLU A 254 -16.16 -10.52 -18.08
C GLU A 254 -15.14 -9.78 -17.20
N VAL A 255 -13.89 -10.24 -17.22
CA VAL A 255 -12.74 -9.47 -16.69
C VAL A 255 -12.26 -8.51 -17.77
N VAL A 256 -12.39 -7.21 -17.53
CA VAL A 256 -12.02 -6.14 -18.48
C VAL A 256 -10.51 -5.93 -18.53
N GLY A 257 -9.85 -6.16 -17.41
CA GLY A 257 -8.42 -5.94 -17.28
C GLY A 257 -7.97 -6.02 -15.83
N SER A 258 -6.69 -5.72 -15.63
CA SER A 258 -6.10 -5.64 -14.31
C SER A 258 -5.23 -4.41 -14.19
N GLU A 259 -5.04 -3.96 -12.97
CA GLU A 259 -4.29 -2.76 -12.64
C GLU A 259 -3.29 -3.08 -11.53
N LEU A 260 -2.03 -2.72 -11.76
CA LEU A 260 -0.99 -2.73 -10.74
C LEU A 260 -0.92 -1.35 -10.10
N VAL A 261 -1.07 -1.29 -8.78
CA VAL A 261 -0.91 -0.07 -8.01
C VAL A 261 0.52 0.01 -7.50
N GLY A 262 1.31 0.93 -8.04
CA GLY A 262 2.73 1.05 -7.73
C GLY A 262 3.60 0.07 -8.53
N LEU A 263 4.66 -0.43 -7.90
CA LEU A 263 5.60 -1.38 -8.49
C LEU A 263 5.40 -2.79 -7.90
N MET A 264 5.90 -3.81 -8.61
CA MET A 264 5.94 -5.19 -8.10
C MET A 264 7.36 -5.77 -8.19
N PRO A 265 7.71 -6.76 -7.36
CA PRO A 265 8.96 -7.48 -7.49
C PRO A 265 9.08 -8.16 -8.85
N ALA A 266 10.25 -8.05 -9.49
CA ALA A 266 10.49 -8.65 -10.80
C ALA A 266 10.24 -10.17 -10.82
N GLY A 267 10.57 -10.88 -9.74
CA GLY A 267 10.31 -12.32 -9.62
C GLY A 267 8.83 -12.70 -9.80
N ALA A 268 7.90 -11.87 -9.33
CA ALA A 268 6.47 -12.12 -9.51
C ALA A 268 6.06 -12.03 -10.99
N ALA A 269 6.60 -11.04 -11.71
CA ALA A 269 6.36 -10.86 -13.15
C ALA A 269 6.95 -12.03 -13.96
N VAL A 270 8.17 -12.44 -13.62
CA VAL A 270 8.87 -13.54 -14.29
C VAL A 270 8.14 -14.87 -14.07
N ALA A 271 7.68 -15.15 -12.85
CA ALA A 271 6.90 -16.33 -12.55
C ALA A 271 5.60 -16.39 -13.37
N ALA A 272 4.90 -15.25 -13.50
CA ALA A 272 3.71 -15.15 -14.35
C ALA A 272 4.04 -15.37 -15.84
N ALA A 273 5.11 -14.77 -16.36
CA ALA A 273 5.54 -14.94 -17.74
C ALA A 273 5.94 -16.41 -18.04
N GLY A 274 6.69 -17.05 -17.14
CA GLY A 274 7.07 -18.45 -17.25
C GLY A 274 5.87 -19.39 -17.31
N SER A 275 4.86 -19.13 -16.48
CA SER A 275 3.60 -19.88 -16.45
C SER A 275 2.81 -19.73 -17.77
N ILE A 276 2.63 -18.50 -18.25
CA ILE A 276 1.85 -18.20 -19.47
C ILE A 276 2.56 -18.73 -20.72
N LEU A 277 3.88 -18.54 -20.82
CA LEU A 277 4.69 -18.98 -21.97
C LEU A 277 5.04 -20.48 -21.92
N ARG A 278 4.76 -21.15 -20.79
CA ARG A 278 5.07 -22.57 -20.54
C ARG A 278 6.57 -22.88 -20.66
N ILE A 279 7.40 -22.00 -20.13
CA ILE A 279 8.85 -22.17 -20.09
C ILE A 279 9.22 -22.79 -18.74
N GLU A 280 9.59 -24.07 -18.75
CA GLU A 280 10.01 -24.78 -17.54
C GLU A 280 11.29 -24.16 -16.96
N GLY A 281 11.28 -23.88 -15.66
CA GLY A 281 12.42 -23.25 -14.97
C GLY A 281 12.72 -21.83 -15.44
N PHE A 282 11.70 -21.07 -15.87
CA PHE A 282 11.88 -19.65 -16.17
C PHE A 282 11.85 -18.82 -14.88
N ASP A 283 13.02 -18.32 -14.50
CA ASP A 283 13.28 -17.54 -13.31
C ASP A 283 14.09 -16.27 -13.64
N ALA A 284 14.45 -15.51 -12.61
CA ALA A 284 15.16 -14.24 -12.75
C ALA A 284 16.53 -14.39 -13.43
N GLU A 285 17.21 -15.54 -13.30
CA GLU A 285 18.53 -15.78 -13.92
C GLU A 285 18.43 -15.88 -15.46
N ARG A 286 17.23 -16.16 -15.97
CA ARG A 286 16.94 -16.24 -17.40
C ARG A 286 16.42 -14.93 -17.99
N VAL A 287 16.44 -13.84 -17.22
CA VAL A 287 16.11 -12.49 -17.68
C VAL A 287 17.37 -11.64 -17.77
N LEU A 288 17.69 -11.16 -18.98
CA LEU A 288 18.95 -10.49 -19.30
C LEU A 288 19.25 -9.32 -18.34
N GLU A 289 18.30 -8.41 -18.16
CA GLU A 289 18.48 -7.22 -17.31
C GLU A 289 18.67 -7.58 -15.83
N LEU A 290 17.94 -8.58 -15.33
CA LEU A 290 18.08 -9.04 -13.94
C LEU A 290 19.44 -9.71 -13.72
N ARG A 291 19.90 -10.52 -14.69
CA ARG A 291 21.21 -11.16 -14.62
C ARG A 291 22.36 -10.15 -14.63
N LEU A 292 22.24 -9.09 -15.43
CA LEU A 292 23.22 -7.99 -15.44
C LEU A 292 23.29 -7.23 -14.10
N LEU A 293 22.17 -7.11 -13.39
CA LEU A 293 22.12 -6.44 -12.08
C LEU A 293 22.73 -7.30 -10.95
N GLU A 294 22.63 -8.62 -11.05
CA GLU A 294 23.30 -9.55 -10.13
C GLU A 294 24.83 -9.49 -10.26
N GLU A 295 25.34 -9.46 -11.50
CA GLU A 295 26.79 -9.37 -11.78
C GLU A 295 27.42 -8.07 -11.28
N GLN A 296 26.66 -6.97 -11.27
CA GLN A 296 27.11 -5.69 -10.70
C GLN A 296 27.01 -5.65 -9.16
N SER A 297 26.41 -6.68 -8.56
CA SER A 297 26.17 -6.76 -7.12
C SER A 297 27.11 -7.67 -6.35
N GLY A 298 27.79 -8.59 -7.03
CA GLY A 298 28.90 -9.41 -6.51
C GLY A 298 30.27 -8.75 -6.71
#